data_AF-A0A3D2J0H1-F1
#
_entry.id   AF-A0A3D2J0H1-F1
#
_cell.length_a   1.000
_cell.length_b   1.000
_cell.length_c   1.000
_cell.angle_alpha   90.00
_cell.angle_beta   90.00
_cell.angle_gamma   90.00
#
_symmetry.space_group_name_H-M   'P 1'
#
loop_
_entity.id
_entity.type
_entity.pdbx_description
1 polymer ?
#
loop_
_entity_poly.entity_id
_entity_poly.type
_entity_poly.pdbx_seq_one_letter_code
_entity_poly.pdbx_strand_id
1 'polypeptide(L)'
;VIVRKDDARFANVTPTSVKDLEGYTVGTGSGYLAETLMKADSKINVKSYAGNIAFSDLVQKKVDAFFLDFPIAAYYILGTGPGATPIPQLKLLGSPIYPDNYYVGFNKSNPNAMKLLPEINQAFAVLKKNGTLKQIYVKWQLWNSQQASIGVM
;
A
#
# COMPACT_ATOMS: atom_id res chain seq x y z
N VAL A 1 -2.19 -2.98 -8.01
CA VAL A 1 -3.67 -3.15 -7.93
C VAL A 1 -3.97 -4.58 -7.51
N ILE A 2 -5.07 -4.85 -6.80
CA ILE A 2 -5.47 -6.21 -6.38
C ILE A 2 -6.78 -6.57 -7.09
N VAL A 3 -6.82 -7.74 -7.73
CA VAL A 3 -7.99 -8.22 -8.49
C VAL A 3 -8.26 -9.69 -8.17
N ARG A 4 -9.43 -10.21 -8.55
CA ARG A 4 -9.66 -11.65 -8.53
C ARG A 4 -8.85 -12.34 -9.63
N LYS A 5 -8.38 -13.56 -9.35
CA LYS A 5 -7.62 -14.36 -10.31
C LYS A 5 -8.42 -14.75 -11.54
N ASP A 6 -9.71 -14.99 -11.38
CA ASP A 6 -10.66 -15.46 -12.41
C ASP A 6 -11.30 -14.32 -13.22
N ASP A 7 -10.96 -13.06 -12.94
CA ASP A 7 -11.56 -11.93 -13.65
C ASP A 7 -10.90 -11.70 -15.01
N ALA A 8 -11.57 -12.16 -16.07
CA ALA A 8 -11.10 -12.08 -17.44
C ALA A 8 -10.87 -10.64 -17.93
N ARG A 9 -11.53 -9.64 -17.32
CA ARG A 9 -11.32 -8.21 -17.66
C ARG A 9 -9.88 -7.75 -17.38
N PHE A 10 -9.19 -8.43 -16.46
CA PHE A 10 -7.81 -8.15 -16.06
C PHE A 10 -6.80 -9.21 -16.53
N ALA A 11 -7.16 -10.07 -17.50
CA ALA A 11 -6.28 -11.15 -17.93
C ALA A 11 -4.95 -10.66 -18.54
N ASN A 12 -5.00 -9.57 -19.30
CA ASN A 12 -3.85 -9.01 -20.04
C ASN A 12 -3.64 -7.52 -19.72
N VAL A 13 -4.00 -7.09 -18.52
CA VAL A 13 -3.91 -5.68 -18.10
C VAL A 13 -2.75 -5.50 -17.14
N THR A 14 -1.89 -4.52 -17.40
CA THR A 14 -0.82 -4.10 -16.49
C THR A 14 -1.00 -2.61 -16.20
N PRO A 15 -1.66 -2.24 -15.09
CA PRO A 15 -1.89 -0.84 -14.76
C PRO A 15 -0.57 -0.09 -14.57
N THR A 16 -0.49 1.08 -15.18
CA THR A 16 0.62 2.03 -15.06
C THR A 16 0.19 3.35 -14.43
N SER A 17 -1.13 3.57 -14.32
CA SER A 17 -1.74 4.73 -13.66
C SER A 17 -3.09 4.37 -13.05
N VAL A 18 -3.62 5.22 -12.17
CA VAL A 18 -5.00 5.04 -11.65
C VAL A 18 -6.06 5.17 -12.75
N LYS A 19 -5.76 5.82 -13.89
CA LYS A 19 -6.68 5.93 -15.02
C LYS A 19 -6.95 4.59 -15.70
N ASP A 20 -6.05 3.61 -15.55
CA ASP A 20 -6.29 2.25 -16.03
C ASP A 20 -7.41 1.54 -15.24
N LEU A 21 -7.95 2.21 -14.21
CA LEU A 21 -9.09 1.77 -13.41
C LEU A 21 -10.39 2.54 -13.72
N GLU A 22 -10.40 3.44 -14.72
CA GLU A 22 -11.61 4.11 -15.18
C GLU A 22 -12.71 3.08 -15.55
N GLY A 23 -13.96 3.35 -15.17
CA GLY A 23 -15.10 2.47 -15.43
C GLY A 23 -15.27 1.30 -14.45
N TYR A 24 -14.31 1.07 -13.56
CA TYR A 24 -14.40 0.03 -12.53
C TYR A 24 -14.86 0.58 -11.17
N THR A 25 -15.43 -0.30 -10.36
CA THR A 25 -15.65 -0.06 -8.93
C THR A 25 -14.42 -0.48 -8.14
N VAL A 26 -13.69 0.49 -7.58
CA VAL A 26 -12.40 0.25 -6.92
C VAL A 26 -12.48 0.54 -5.43
N GLY A 27 -12.14 -0.47 -4.63
CA GLY A 27 -12.04 -0.35 -3.18
C GLY A 27 -10.74 0.29 -2.70
N THR A 28 -10.80 1.07 -1.63
CA THR A 28 -9.62 1.54 -0.87
C THR A 28 -9.99 1.97 0.56
N GLY A 29 -9.00 2.27 1.40
CA GLY A 29 -9.22 2.77 2.76
C GLY A 29 -9.68 4.23 2.78
N SER A 30 -10.62 4.57 3.66
CA SER A 30 -11.01 5.96 3.91
C SER A 30 -9.84 6.75 4.53
N GLY A 31 -9.57 7.94 3.99
CA GLY A 31 -8.47 8.80 4.41
C GLY A 31 -7.11 8.42 3.82
N TYR A 32 -7.04 7.42 2.94
CA TYR A 32 -5.79 7.01 2.31
C TYR A 32 -5.43 7.96 1.16
N LEU A 33 -4.14 8.08 0.83
CA LEU A 33 -3.72 8.79 -0.38
C LEU A 33 -4.34 8.16 -1.63
N ALA A 34 -4.45 6.83 -1.67
CA ALA A 34 -5.13 6.09 -2.73
C ALA A 34 -6.56 6.56 -2.98
N GLU A 35 -7.32 6.88 -1.92
CA GLU A 35 -8.67 7.44 -2.03
C GLU A 35 -8.65 8.81 -2.70
N THR A 36 -7.75 9.69 -2.26
CA THR A 36 -7.61 11.04 -2.82
C THR A 36 -7.24 10.98 -4.30
N LEU A 37 -6.27 10.13 -4.66
CA LEU A 37 -5.81 9.96 -6.04
C LEU A 37 -6.91 9.43 -6.96
N MET A 38 -7.69 8.44 -6.51
CA MET A 38 -8.76 7.88 -7.33
C MET A 38 -9.97 8.80 -7.41
N LYS A 39 -10.34 9.50 -6.32
CA LYS A 39 -11.47 10.46 -6.33
C LYS A 39 -11.22 11.70 -7.20
N ALA A 40 -9.96 11.99 -7.52
CA ALA A 40 -9.62 13.03 -8.49
C ALA A 40 -10.09 12.68 -9.92
N ASP A 41 -10.40 11.42 -10.19
CA ASP A 41 -10.95 10.95 -11.46
C ASP A 41 -12.40 10.48 -11.29
N SER A 42 -13.35 11.29 -11.75
CA SER A 42 -14.79 11.01 -11.65
C SER A 42 -15.26 9.75 -12.38
N LYS A 43 -14.44 9.17 -13.26
CA LYS A 43 -14.79 7.95 -13.99
C LYS A 43 -14.48 6.68 -13.20
N ILE A 44 -13.80 6.79 -12.06
CA ILE A 44 -13.54 5.67 -11.15
C ILE A 44 -14.64 5.65 -10.09
N ASN A 45 -15.35 4.53 -9.95
CA ASN A 45 -16.35 4.38 -8.89
C ASN A 45 -15.66 3.96 -7.59
N VAL A 46 -15.26 4.93 -6.76
CA VAL A 46 -14.47 4.69 -5.55
C VAL A 46 -15.34 4.19 -4.40
N LYS A 47 -15.03 3.00 -3.87
CA LYS A 47 -15.60 2.46 -2.63
C LYS A 47 -14.62 2.62 -1.47
N SER A 48 -14.92 3.56 -0.58
CA SER A 48 -14.11 3.81 0.62
C SER A 48 -14.55 2.93 1.79
N TYR A 49 -13.60 2.26 2.43
CA TYR A 49 -13.83 1.43 3.62
C TYR A 49 -13.34 2.16 4.86
N ALA A 50 -14.24 2.36 5.84
CA ALA A 50 -13.87 2.85 7.15
C ALA A 50 -13.34 1.68 8.01
N GLY A 51 -12.13 1.81 8.56
CA GLY A 51 -11.48 0.74 9.32
C GLY A 51 -10.82 -0.30 8.42
N ASN A 52 -11.04 -1.58 8.71
CA ASN A 52 -10.36 -2.68 8.02
C ASN A 52 -10.83 -2.84 6.57
N ILE A 53 -9.91 -3.17 5.67
CA ILE A 53 -10.21 -3.49 4.27
C ILE A 53 -11.00 -4.80 4.20
N ALA A 54 -12.20 -4.76 3.63
CA ALA A 54 -13.04 -5.93 3.41
C ALA A 54 -12.69 -6.64 2.09
N PHE A 55 -11.59 -7.41 2.05
CA PHE A 55 -11.22 -8.18 0.86
C PHE A 55 -12.28 -9.18 0.40
N SER A 56 -13.19 -9.61 1.30
CA SER A 56 -14.36 -10.41 0.98
C SER A 56 -15.26 -9.75 -0.07
N ASP A 57 -15.35 -8.42 -0.10
CA ASP A 57 -16.15 -7.70 -1.10
C ASP A 57 -15.56 -7.83 -2.51
N LEU A 58 -14.22 -7.92 -2.63
CA LEU A 58 -13.58 -8.24 -3.90
C LEU A 58 -13.85 -9.70 -4.30
N VAL A 59 -13.78 -10.65 -3.36
CA VAL A 59 -14.09 -12.07 -3.64
C VAL A 59 -15.55 -12.24 -4.06
N GLN A 60 -16.47 -11.54 -3.40
CA GLN A 60 -17.92 -11.57 -3.64
C GLN A 60 -18.38 -10.69 -4.81
N LYS A 61 -17.45 -10.11 -5.57
CA LYS A 61 -17.73 -9.29 -6.76
C LYS A 61 -18.54 -8.01 -6.49
N LYS A 62 -18.48 -7.47 -5.26
CA LYS A 62 -19.07 -6.16 -4.92
C LYS A 62 -18.18 -4.99 -5.34
N VAL A 63 -16.87 -5.24 -5.47
CA VAL A 63 -15.91 -4.34 -6.12
C VAL A 63 -15.15 -5.11 -7.19
N ASP A 64 -14.60 -4.41 -8.17
CA ASP A 64 -13.86 -4.98 -9.29
C ASP A 64 -12.37 -5.14 -8.97
N ALA A 65 -11.83 -4.18 -8.20
CA ALA A 65 -10.43 -4.15 -7.79
C ALA A 65 -10.27 -3.46 -6.43
N PHE A 66 -9.10 -3.63 -5.81
CA PHE A 66 -8.61 -2.79 -4.74
C PHE A 66 -7.36 -2.02 -5.18
N PHE A 67 -7.26 -0.76 -4.80
CA PHE A 67 -6.06 0.05 -4.93
C PHE A 67 -5.55 0.44 -3.54
N LEU A 68 -4.44 -0.19 -3.13
CA LEU A 68 -3.87 -0.15 -1.79
C LEU A 68 -2.35 -0.13 -1.86
N ASP A 69 -1.74 0.33 -0.77
CA ASP A 69 -0.31 0.30 -0.53
C ASP A 69 0.28 -1.11 -0.69
N PHE A 70 1.53 -1.17 -1.14
CA PHE A 70 2.16 -2.44 -1.47
C PHE A 70 2.36 -3.36 -0.25
N PRO A 71 2.79 -2.88 0.95
CA PRO A 71 2.93 -3.73 2.12
C PRO A 71 1.63 -4.42 2.55
N ILE A 72 0.47 -3.75 2.44
CA ILE A 72 -0.84 -4.34 2.72
C ILE A 72 -1.12 -5.46 1.73
N ALA A 73 -0.91 -5.17 0.43
CA ALA A 73 -1.14 -6.12 -0.65
C ALA A 73 -0.18 -7.33 -0.55
N ALA A 74 1.09 -7.11 -0.21
CA ALA A 74 2.08 -8.16 -0.03
C ALA A 74 1.68 -9.11 1.12
N TYR A 75 1.26 -8.56 2.27
CA TYR A 75 0.83 -9.38 3.40
C TYR A 75 -0.40 -10.24 3.06
N TYR A 76 -1.48 -9.62 2.59
CA TYR A 76 -2.76 -10.32 2.40
C TYR A 76 -2.88 -11.13 1.11
N ILE A 77 -2.08 -10.82 0.08
CA ILE A 77 -2.21 -11.45 -1.24
C ILE A 77 -0.99 -12.31 -1.57
N LEU A 78 0.22 -11.86 -1.24
CA LEU A 78 1.46 -12.62 -1.49
C LEU A 78 1.87 -13.50 -0.30
N GLY A 79 1.29 -13.28 0.88
CA GLY A 79 1.60 -14.06 2.08
C GLY A 79 2.96 -13.71 2.69
N THR A 80 3.41 -12.46 2.53
CA THR A 80 4.71 -12.03 3.05
C THR A 80 4.69 -11.80 4.56
N GLY A 81 5.70 -12.32 5.26
CA GLY A 81 5.93 -12.05 6.67
C GLY A 81 5.17 -12.98 7.64
N PRO A 82 5.42 -12.84 8.96
CA PRO A 82 4.94 -13.79 9.94
C PRO A 82 3.41 -13.79 10.09
N GLY A 83 2.80 -14.99 10.10
CA GLY A 83 1.37 -15.17 10.32
C GLY A 83 0.47 -14.78 9.14
N ALA A 84 1.06 -14.45 7.99
CA ALA A 84 0.30 -14.09 6.81
C ALA A 84 -0.56 -15.28 6.33
N THR A 85 -1.82 -15.00 6.00
CA THR A 85 -2.79 -15.96 5.47
C THR A 85 -3.29 -15.42 4.13
N PRO A 86 -2.60 -15.72 3.01
CA PRO A 86 -2.92 -15.12 1.73
C PRO A 86 -4.31 -15.55 1.23
N ILE A 87 -5.01 -14.63 0.56
CA ILE A 87 -6.34 -14.88 0.02
C ILE A 87 -6.22 -15.55 -1.36
N PRO A 88 -6.51 -16.85 -1.50
CA PRO A 88 -6.14 -17.61 -2.70
C PRO A 88 -6.89 -17.20 -3.96
N GLN A 89 -8.05 -16.55 -3.84
CA GLN A 89 -8.84 -16.06 -4.98
C GLN A 89 -8.29 -14.77 -5.59
N LEU A 90 -7.35 -14.09 -4.92
CA LEU A 90 -6.89 -12.76 -5.31
C LEU A 90 -5.46 -12.79 -5.85
N LYS A 91 -5.11 -11.82 -6.69
CA LYS A 91 -3.77 -11.61 -7.22
C LYS A 91 -3.43 -10.12 -7.27
N LEU A 92 -2.14 -9.82 -7.28
CA LEU A 92 -1.66 -8.50 -7.67
C LEU A 92 -1.69 -8.36 -9.20
N LEU A 93 -1.99 -7.16 -9.66
CA LEU A 93 -1.98 -6.75 -11.05
C LEU A 93 -0.95 -5.64 -11.21
N GLY A 94 0.06 -5.89 -12.05
CA GLY A 94 1.18 -5.00 -12.33
C GLY A 94 2.11 -4.75 -11.13
N SER A 95 2.92 -3.71 -11.28
CA SER A 95 3.85 -3.19 -10.25
C SER A 95 3.21 -2.02 -9.48
N PRO A 96 3.79 -1.58 -8.35
CA PRO A 96 3.37 -0.34 -7.69
C PRO A 96 3.37 0.84 -8.67
N ILE A 97 2.25 1.56 -8.73
CA ILE A 97 2.03 2.70 -9.64
C ILE A 97 2.69 3.97 -9.10
N TYR A 98 2.80 4.09 -7.78
CA TYR A 98 3.45 5.22 -7.10
C TYR A 98 4.52 4.71 -6.13
N PRO A 99 5.55 5.53 -5.84
CA PRO A 99 6.47 5.26 -4.76
C PRO A 99 5.74 5.19 -3.42
N ASP A 100 6.09 4.20 -2.62
CA ASP A 100 5.52 4.00 -1.29
C ASP A 100 6.45 4.59 -0.22
N ASN A 101 6.19 5.83 0.18
CA ASN A 101 6.99 6.57 1.17
C ASN A 101 6.18 6.80 2.45
N TYR A 102 6.69 6.31 3.58
CA TYR A 102 6.07 6.45 4.88
C TYR A 102 6.78 7.49 5.74
N TYR A 103 5.99 8.29 6.45
CA TYR A 103 6.47 9.40 7.27
C TYR A 103 5.79 9.39 8.65
N VAL A 104 6.51 9.88 9.66
CA VAL A 104 5.91 10.19 10.97
C VAL A 104 5.32 11.59 10.92
N GLY A 105 4.00 11.69 11.09
CA GLY A 105 3.28 12.97 11.10
C GLY A 105 3.22 13.59 12.50
N PHE A 106 3.31 14.92 12.57
CA PHE A 106 3.14 15.69 13.80
C PHE A 106 2.09 16.79 13.62
N ASN A 107 1.36 17.10 14.68
CA ASN A 107 0.56 18.32 14.73
C ASN A 107 1.50 19.53 14.78
N LYS A 108 1.43 20.42 13.78
CA LYS A 108 2.26 21.63 13.69
C LYS A 108 2.08 22.58 14.87
N SER A 109 0.92 22.58 15.51
CA SER A 109 0.63 23.42 16.69
C SER A 109 1.14 22.81 17.99
N ASN A 110 1.67 21.57 17.99
CA ASN A 110 2.24 20.97 19.19
C ASN A 110 3.62 21.60 19.46
N PRO A 111 3.83 22.24 20.63
CA PRO A 111 5.10 22.89 20.94
C PRO A 111 6.29 21.93 20.99
N ASN A 112 6.05 20.63 21.22
CA ASN A 112 7.10 19.61 21.23
C ASN A 112 7.48 19.12 19.82
N ALA A 113 6.70 19.42 18.77
CA ALA A 113 6.95 18.91 17.43
C ALA A 113 8.32 19.33 16.88
N MET A 114 8.69 20.60 17.08
CA MET A 114 9.98 21.13 16.62
C MET A 114 11.18 20.51 17.34
N LYS A 115 10.99 20.05 18.58
CA LYS A 115 12.03 19.33 19.33
C LYS A 115 12.13 17.86 18.93
N LEU A 116 11.00 17.18 18.77
CA LEU A 116 10.95 15.74 18.47
C LEU A 116 11.34 15.38 17.04
N LEU A 117 11.07 16.28 16.08
CA LEU A 117 11.38 16.04 14.67
C LEU A 117 12.86 15.68 14.41
N PRO A 118 13.87 16.47 14.87
CA PRO A 118 15.26 16.10 14.69
C PRO A 118 15.64 14.80 15.42
N GLU A 119 15.09 14.55 16.62
CA GLU A 119 15.36 13.33 17.38
C GLU A 119 14.87 12.06 16.65
N ILE A 120 13.67 12.12 16.06
CA ILE A 120 13.08 11.02 15.29
C ILE A 120 13.82 10.80 13.98
N ASN A 121 14.22 11.87 13.29
CA ASN A 121 15.06 11.77 12.09
C ASN A 121 16.41 11.11 12.42
N GLN A 122 17.03 11.49 13.54
CA GLN A 122 18.27 10.86 14.00
C GLN A 122 18.07 9.38 14.34
N ALA A 123 16.96 9.01 14.97
CA ALA A 123 16.64 7.61 15.24
C ALA A 123 16.54 6.80 13.93
N PHE A 124 15.84 7.30 12.91
CA PHE A 124 15.80 6.64 11.60
C PHE A 124 17.17 6.54 10.93
N ALA A 125 18.02 7.56 11.05
CA ALA A 125 19.39 7.51 10.52
C ALA A 125 20.22 6.40 11.19
N VAL A 126 20.10 6.25 12.51
CA VAL A 126 20.74 5.16 13.27
C VAL A 126 20.20 3.79 12.82
N LEU A 127 18.87 3.62 12.76
CA LEU A 127 18.22 2.37 12.36
C LEU A 127 18.57 1.94 10.92
N LYS A 128 18.76 2.91 10.02
CA LYS A 128 19.21 2.68 8.65
C LYS A 128 20.66 2.19 8.60
N LYS A 129 21.55 2.80 9.40
CA LYS A 129 23.00 2.52 9.41
C LYS A 129 23.38 1.26 10.16
N ASN A 130 22.69 0.94 11.25
CA ASN A 130 23.02 -0.21 12.09
C ASN A 130 22.35 -1.52 11.61
N GLY A 131 21.60 -1.48 10.50
CA GLY A 131 20.92 -2.65 9.91
C GLY A 131 19.62 -3.06 10.60
N THR A 132 19.20 -2.41 11.68
CA THR A 132 17.94 -2.77 12.37
C THR A 132 16.74 -2.58 11.45
N LEU A 133 16.69 -1.49 10.67
CA LEU A 133 15.58 -1.26 9.75
C LEU A 133 15.56 -2.29 8.61
N LYS A 134 16.72 -2.72 8.13
CA LYS A 134 16.82 -3.83 7.16
C LYS A 134 16.30 -5.14 7.73
N GLN A 135 16.66 -5.47 8.98
CA GLN A 135 16.15 -6.68 9.65
C GLN A 135 14.62 -6.68 9.75
N ILE A 136 14.01 -5.52 10.01
CA ILE A 136 12.56 -5.36 9.99
C ILE A 136 12.01 -5.68 8.60
N TYR A 137 12.55 -5.07 7.54
CA TYR A 137 12.10 -5.35 6.17
C TYR A 137 12.29 -6.81 5.76
N VAL A 138 13.42 -7.43 6.11
CA VAL A 138 13.69 -8.85 5.82
C VAL A 138 12.72 -9.75 6.56
N LYS A 139 12.46 -9.50 7.86
CA LYS A 139 11.49 -10.26 8.65
C LYS A 139 10.11 -10.27 8.00
N TRP A 140 9.70 -9.14 7.43
CA TRP A 140 8.41 -9.00 6.74
C TRP A 140 8.46 -9.38 5.26
N GLN A 141 9.61 -9.84 4.73
CA GLN A 141 9.83 -10.14 3.31
C GLN A 141 9.53 -8.95 2.38
N LEU A 142 9.77 -7.73 2.87
CA LEU A 142 9.56 -6.47 2.16
C LEU A 142 10.87 -5.81 1.71
N TRP A 143 12.02 -6.44 1.94
CA TRP A 143 13.31 -5.91 1.51
C TRP A 143 13.44 -5.93 -0.02
N ASN A 144 13.52 -4.75 -0.63
CA ASN A 144 13.77 -4.60 -2.06
C ASN A 144 14.63 -3.35 -2.38
N SER A 145 14.87 -3.08 -3.68
CA SER A 145 15.72 -1.99 -4.13
C SER A 145 15.23 -0.59 -3.71
N GLN A 146 13.94 -0.42 -3.43
CA GLN A 146 13.39 0.83 -2.93
C GLN A 146 13.86 1.13 -1.49
N GLN A 147 13.98 0.11 -0.63
CA GLN A 147 14.51 0.33 0.72
C GLN A 147 16.00 0.67 0.68
N ALA A 148 16.76 0.04 -0.22
CA ALA A 148 18.16 0.38 -0.44
C ALA A 148 18.33 1.83 -0.96
N SER A 149 17.45 2.29 -1.87
CA SER A 149 17.54 3.64 -2.44
C SER A 149 17.29 4.77 -1.43
N ILE A 150 16.57 4.49 -0.33
CA ILE A 150 16.38 5.45 0.77
C ILE A 150 17.45 5.33 1.88
N GLY A 151 18.56 4.63 1.61
CA GLY A 151 19.74 4.59 2.47
C GLY A 151 19.67 3.57 3.61
N VAL A 152 18.81 2.55 3.51
CA VAL A 152 18.82 1.42 4.45
C VAL A 152 19.98 0.49 4.06
N MET A 153 20.88 0.18 5.00
CA MET A 153 22.07 -0.67 4.78
C MET A 153 21.86 -2.11 5.25
#